data_AF-A0A958RFJ6-F1
#
_entry.id   AF-A0A958RFJ6-F1
#
_cell.length_a   1.000
_cell.length_b   1.000
_cell.length_c   1.000
_cell.angle_alpha   90.00
_cell.angle_beta   90.00
_cell.angle_gamma   90.00
#
_symmetry.space_group_name_H-M   'P 1'
#
loop_
_entity.id
_entity.type
_entity.pdbx_description
1 polymer ?
#
loop_
_entity_poly.entity_id
_entity_poly.type
_entity_poly.pdbx_seq_one_letter_code
_entity_poly.pdbx_strand_id
1 'polypeptide(L)'
;MRFALILFSLFSSMSQAAVITVLTDQPGGDAAKRLVARMKETPPFSRIKNLEFKIVKKKRLSCKKQQGITSESHEDKGGKDSPSPTRQLPASCQVPKKQNVKSRGAAPNDDSDRLISYDCSIFSEVQAQTNADYLVFVKDDNQFGGSGGQFPTMTSGSPPETGIHELLHQMGFADEYSYYTACEADIYCQNAQVQNANTRNGFSFLPSGSMNVAVFPDKPPYSSDAQAKSMHAGQIPWFGSIKATTPIVSGSQLGTPKSGVVGLFPGQTCVKSTAGVKSWVSGDEDNLMRSLYSNYIPRPFWDAIGEALGEPVEAYAVRKERVCRTVFDPKIQNYKIICSKPSEELPPAEQEDSSP
;
A
#
# COMPACT_ATOMS: atom_id res chain seq x y z
N MET A 1 8.55 29.48 -54.41
CA MET A 1 7.60 28.50 -53.84
C MET A 1 8.39 27.35 -53.22
N ARG A 2 8.49 27.31 -51.89
CA ARG A 2 9.02 26.16 -51.14
C ARG A 2 7.88 25.63 -50.27
N PHE A 3 7.31 24.49 -50.64
CA PHE A 3 6.37 23.74 -49.82
C PHE A 3 7.17 23.02 -48.74
N ALA A 4 7.14 23.55 -47.51
CA ALA A 4 7.57 22.81 -46.33
C ALA A 4 6.47 21.81 -45.99
N LEU A 5 6.68 20.56 -46.36
CA LEU A 5 5.85 19.43 -45.92
C LEU A 5 6.13 19.25 -44.42
N ILE A 6 5.30 19.86 -43.57
CA ILE A 6 5.27 19.57 -42.14
C ILE A 6 4.65 18.18 -42.02
N LEU A 7 5.51 17.16 -41.97
CA LEU A 7 5.16 15.81 -41.59
C LEU A 7 4.81 15.85 -40.09
N PHE A 8 3.57 16.23 -39.77
CA PHE A 8 2.98 16.00 -38.46
C PHE A 8 2.90 14.48 -38.31
N SER A 9 3.99 13.88 -37.82
CA SER A 9 3.97 12.50 -37.37
C SER A 9 2.98 12.43 -36.22
N LEU A 10 1.75 12.06 -36.57
CA LEU A 10 0.73 11.54 -35.69
C LEU A 10 1.29 10.26 -35.07
N PHE A 11 2.28 10.40 -34.19
CA PHE A 11 2.59 9.39 -33.21
C PHE A 11 1.42 9.41 -32.23
N SER A 12 0.31 8.82 -32.67
CA SER A 12 -0.68 8.26 -31.76
C SER A 12 0.11 7.29 -30.91
N SER A 13 0.56 7.76 -29.75
CA SER A 13 1.17 6.94 -28.72
C SER A 13 0.14 5.88 -28.37
N MET A 14 0.28 4.72 -28.99
CA MET A 14 -0.47 3.54 -28.58
C MET A 14 -0.03 3.29 -27.14
N SER A 15 -0.91 3.60 -26.19
CA SER A 15 -0.70 3.27 -24.79
C SER A 15 -0.46 1.76 -24.76
N GLN A 16 0.76 1.35 -24.40
CA GLN A 16 1.04 -0.06 -24.19
C GLN A 16 0.32 -0.46 -22.92
N ALA A 17 -0.37 -1.61 -22.97
CA ALA A 17 -1.00 -2.17 -21.79
C ALA A 17 0.05 -2.40 -20.70
N ALA A 18 -0.23 -1.93 -19.48
CA ALA A 18 0.58 -2.24 -18.33
C ALA A 18 0.51 -3.74 -18.03
N VAL A 19 1.64 -4.32 -17.67
CA VAL A 19 1.81 -5.76 -17.47
C VAL A 19 2.24 -6.03 -16.04
N ILE A 20 1.38 -6.73 -15.28
CA ILE A 20 1.73 -7.30 -13.98
C ILE A 20 2.08 -8.77 -14.19
N THR A 21 3.32 -9.15 -13.89
CA THR A 21 3.75 -10.55 -13.92
C THR A 21 3.74 -11.15 -12.52
N VAL A 22 3.05 -12.27 -12.35
CA VAL A 22 3.11 -13.10 -11.15
C VAL A 22 4.06 -14.27 -11.40
N LEU A 23 5.26 -14.20 -10.82
CA LEU A 23 6.22 -15.29 -10.81
C LEU A 23 5.88 -16.26 -9.68
N THR A 24 5.96 -17.57 -9.92
CA THR A 24 5.74 -18.56 -8.86
C THR A 24 6.59 -19.80 -9.02
N ASP A 25 7.05 -20.34 -7.89
CA ASP A 25 7.64 -21.68 -7.80
C ASP A 25 6.68 -22.74 -7.24
N GLN A 26 5.43 -22.37 -6.93
CA GLN A 26 4.41 -23.29 -6.46
C GLN A 26 4.03 -24.30 -7.56
N PRO A 27 4.08 -25.62 -7.29
CA PRO A 27 3.51 -26.63 -8.16
C PRO A 27 2.06 -26.32 -8.50
N GLY A 28 1.69 -26.39 -9.78
CA GLY A 28 0.33 -26.05 -10.25
C GLY A 28 0.06 -24.54 -10.35
N GLY A 29 0.70 -23.72 -9.49
CA GLY A 29 0.62 -22.26 -9.49
C GLY A 29 -0.75 -21.73 -9.03
N ASP A 30 -1.42 -22.44 -8.12
CA ASP A 30 -2.81 -22.11 -7.75
C ASP A 30 -2.90 -20.84 -6.90
N ALA A 31 -1.95 -20.57 -6.02
CA ALA A 31 -1.89 -19.31 -5.28
C ALA A 31 -1.70 -18.11 -6.23
N ALA A 32 -0.84 -18.23 -7.24
CA ALA A 32 -0.66 -17.21 -8.27
C ALA A 32 -1.95 -16.96 -9.08
N LYS A 33 -2.70 -18.02 -9.44
CA LYS A 33 -4.01 -17.87 -10.09
C LYS A 33 -5.02 -17.18 -9.18
N ARG A 34 -5.07 -17.52 -7.89
CA ARG A 34 -5.95 -16.85 -6.91
C ARG A 34 -5.59 -15.37 -6.76
N LEU A 35 -4.31 -15.02 -6.74
CA LEU A 35 -3.85 -13.64 -6.70
C LEU A 35 -4.32 -12.86 -7.93
N VAL A 36 -4.09 -13.38 -9.15
CA VAL A 36 -4.54 -12.73 -10.39
C VAL A 36 -6.06 -12.61 -10.44
N ALA A 37 -6.80 -13.65 -10.04
CA ALA A 37 -8.26 -13.58 -9.96
C ALA A 37 -8.72 -12.47 -9.00
N ARG A 38 -8.11 -12.39 -7.81
CA ARG A 38 -8.41 -11.33 -6.84
C ARG A 38 -8.09 -9.94 -7.37
N MET A 39 -6.94 -9.73 -8.01
CA MET A 39 -6.61 -8.45 -8.65
C MET A 39 -7.65 -8.05 -9.70
N LYS A 40 -8.12 -9.00 -10.52
CA LYS A 40 -9.18 -8.75 -11.52
C LYS A 40 -10.55 -8.44 -10.91
N GLU A 41 -10.77 -8.75 -9.64
CA GLU A 41 -12.01 -8.46 -8.91
C GLU A 41 -11.90 -7.17 -8.07
N THR A 42 -10.69 -6.79 -7.66
CA THR A 42 -10.44 -5.64 -6.77
C THR A 42 -10.22 -4.35 -7.56
N PRO A 43 -11.07 -3.32 -7.38
CA PRO A 43 -10.78 -1.98 -7.90
C PRO A 43 -9.55 -1.34 -7.20
N PRO A 44 -8.74 -0.53 -7.91
CA PRO A 44 -8.95 -0.09 -9.29
C PRO A 44 -8.48 -1.08 -10.35
N PHE A 45 -7.72 -2.13 -10.01
CA PHE A 45 -7.15 -3.07 -10.99
C PHE A 45 -8.21 -3.67 -11.93
N SER A 46 -9.37 -4.04 -11.40
CA SER A 46 -10.50 -4.56 -12.18
C SER A 46 -11.11 -3.58 -13.20
N ARG A 47 -10.74 -2.30 -13.13
CA ARG A 47 -11.27 -1.22 -13.97
C ARG A 47 -10.26 -0.69 -14.99
N ILE A 48 -8.99 -1.08 -14.91
CA ILE A 48 -7.96 -0.65 -15.85
C ILE A 48 -8.07 -1.56 -17.09
N LYS A 49 -8.60 -1.01 -18.19
CA LYS A 49 -8.90 -1.78 -19.41
C LYS A 49 -7.66 -2.40 -20.06
N ASN A 50 -6.56 -1.68 -20.01
CA ASN A 50 -5.30 -2.09 -20.62
C ASN A 50 -4.34 -2.69 -19.57
N LEU A 51 -4.86 -3.41 -18.58
CA LEU A 51 -4.03 -4.13 -17.59
C LEU A 51 -3.95 -5.61 -17.96
N GLU A 52 -2.75 -6.07 -18.31
CA GLU A 52 -2.46 -7.48 -18.57
C GLU A 52 -1.88 -8.16 -17.33
N PHE A 53 -2.30 -9.41 -17.08
CA PHE A 53 -1.74 -10.26 -16.05
C PHE A 53 -1.09 -11.48 -16.66
N LYS A 54 0.20 -11.72 -16.37
CA LYS A 54 0.95 -12.90 -16.81
C LYS A 54 1.33 -13.76 -15.61
N ILE A 55 1.22 -15.07 -15.72
CA ILE A 55 1.74 -16.00 -14.70
C ILE A 55 2.92 -16.76 -15.28
N VAL A 56 4.08 -16.66 -14.62
CA VAL A 56 5.30 -17.40 -14.98
C VAL A 56 5.57 -18.44 -13.91
N LYS A 57 5.65 -19.71 -14.31
CA LYS A 57 5.96 -20.82 -13.40
C LYS A 57 7.41 -21.25 -13.57
N LYS A 58 8.16 -21.40 -12.48
CA LYS A 58 9.53 -21.91 -12.47
C LYS A 58 9.65 -23.00 -11.42
N LYS A 59 10.09 -24.20 -11.80
CA LYS A 59 10.09 -25.37 -10.89
C LYS A 59 10.99 -25.18 -9.66
N ARG A 60 12.05 -24.39 -9.77
CA ARG A 60 12.96 -24.01 -8.68
C ARG A 60 13.52 -22.64 -8.97
N LEU A 61 13.50 -21.78 -7.97
CA LEU A 61 14.23 -20.53 -7.98
C LEU A 61 15.37 -20.68 -6.98
N SER A 62 16.61 -20.37 -7.38
CA SER A 62 17.76 -20.37 -6.48
C SER A 62 17.77 -19.09 -5.63
N CYS A 63 16.62 -18.70 -5.09
CA CYS A 63 16.50 -17.50 -4.27
C CYS A 63 17.03 -17.79 -2.87
N LYS A 64 17.80 -16.85 -2.31
CA LYS A 64 18.19 -16.91 -0.90
C LYS A 64 17.11 -16.20 -0.09
N LYS A 65 16.55 -16.88 0.92
CA LYS A 65 15.73 -16.20 1.93
C LYS A 65 16.62 -15.16 2.59
N GLN A 66 16.29 -13.89 2.42
CA GLN A 66 16.92 -12.86 3.23
C GLN A 66 16.37 -13.06 4.65
N GLN A 67 17.26 -13.17 5.64
CA GLN A 67 16.81 -13.07 7.02
C GLN A 67 16.09 -11.73 7.13
N GLY A 68 14.81 -11.80 7.50
CA GLY A 68 14.07 -10.60 7.88
C GLY A 68 14.76 -9.94 9.08
N ILE A 69 14.17 -8.87 9.58
CA ILE A 69 14.58 -8.29 10.86
C ILE A 69 14.19 -9.31 11.94
N THR A 70 15.00 -10.36 12.12
CA THR A 70 14.83 -11.32 13.19
C THR A 70 15.36 -10.67 14.45
N SER A 71 14.59 -10.77 15.51
CA SER A 71 15.00 -10.27 16.81
C SER A 71 16.18 -11.05 17.42
N GLU A 72 16.53 -12.19 16.82
CA GLU A 72 17.68 -13.02 17.18
C GLU A 72 18.90 -12.73 16.29
N SER A 73 19.98 -12.23 16.91
CA SER A 73 21.31 -12.21 16.31
C SER A 73 21.90 -13.63 16.31
N HIS A 74 21.77 -14.33 15.19
CA HIS A 74 22.56 -15.53 14.94
C HIS A 74 24.01 -15.10 14.69
N GLU A 75 24.91 -15.42 15.62
CA GLU A 75 26.35 -15.38 15.37
C GLU A 75 26.67 -16.37 14.27
N ASP A 76 26.88 -15.87 13.06
CA ASP A 76 27.35 -16.66 11.93
C ASP A 76 28.81 -17.06 12.19
N LYS A 77 29.02 -18.34 12.50
CA LYS A 77 30.36 -18.88 12.73
C LYS A 77 31.05 -19.16 11.40
N GLY A 78 31.56 -18.11 10.77
CA GLY A 78 32.72 -18.16 9.86
C GLY A 78 32.50 -18.77 8.47
N GLY A 79 31.71 -18.10 7.63
CA GLY A 79 31.76 -18.25 6.16
C GLY A 79 32.46 -17.04 5.52
N LYS A 80 33.42 -17.26 4.61
CA LYS A 80 34.27 -16.22 3.97
C LYS A 80 33.60 -15.45 2.82
N ASP A 81 32.29 -15.55 2.65
CA ASP A 81 31.57 -14.86 1.58
C ASP A 81 30.83 -13.66 2.17
N SER A 82 31.29 -12.45 1.87
CA SER A 82 30.71 -11.18 2.34
C SER A 82 29.18 -11.14 2.18
N PRO A 83 28.39 -11.16 3.27
CA PRO A 83 26.97 -10.88 3.18
C PRO A 83 26.75 -9.38 2.95
N SER A 84 25.69 -9.05 2.19
CA SER A 84 25.14 -7.70 2.13
C SER A 84 24.94 -7.14 3.55
N PRO A 85 25.12 -5.82 3.78
CA PRO A 85 25.04 -5.24 5.11
C PRO A 85 23.61 -5.40 5.65
N THR A 86 23.41 -6.41 6.50
CA THR A 86 22.21 -6.50 7.33
C THR A 86 22.21 -5.28 8.24
N ARG A 87 21.21 -4.40 8.11
CA ARG A 87 21.06 -3.24 9.00
C ARG A 87 20.87 -3.78 10.41
N GLN A 88 21.92 -3.72 11.24
CA GLN A 88 21.81 -4.12 12.64
C GLN A 88 20.83 -3.17 13.34
N LEU A 89 19.84 -3.75 14.01
CA LEU A 89 18.93 -2.98 14.85
C LEU A 89 19.71 -2.30 15.99
N PRO A 90 19.29 -1.10 16.43
CA PRO A 90 19.80 -0.51 17.66
C PRO A 90 19.74 -1.53 18.80
N ALA A 91 20.72 -1.52 19.71
CA ALA A 91 20.76 -2.47 20.82
C ALA A 91 19.48 -2.46 21.68
N SER A 92 18.80 -1.30 21.77
CA SER A 92 17.50 -1.15 22.44
C SER A 92 16.34 -1.89 21.75
N CYS A 93 16.54 -2.32 20.51
CA CYS A 93 15.55 -2.98 19.67
C CYS A 93 15.82 -4.47 19.45
N GLN A 94 16.91 -4.99 20.04
CA GLN A 94 17.16 -6.42 20.06
C GLN A 94 16.27 -7.05 21.13
N VAL A 95 15.42 -8.03 20.76
CA VAL A 95 14.66 -8.77 21.77
C VAL A 95 15.67 -9.54 22.62
N PRO A 96 15.59 -9.47 23.96
CA PRO A 96 16.47 -10.23 24.82
C PRO A 96 16.40 -11.71 24.42
N LYS A 97 17.55 -12.31 24.06
CA LYS A 97 17.64 -13.74 23.70
C LYS A 97 16.86 -14.55 24.72
N LYS A 98 15.68 -15.08 24.35
CA LYS A 98 14.87 -15.87 25.27
C LYS A 98 15.65 -17.13 25.58
N GLN A 99 16.01 -17.30 26.85
CA GLN A 99 16.41 -18.59 27.39
C GLN A 99 15.30 -19.61 27.03
N ASN A 100 15.69 -20.81 26.60
CA ASN A 100 14.81 -21.92 26.18
C ASN A 100 13.54 -22.08 27.05
N VAL A 101 12.46 -21.38 26.72
CA VAL A 101 11.13 -21.64 27.28
C VAL A 101 10.35 -22.41 26.23
N LYS A 102 10.17 -23.71 26.46
CA LYS A 102 9.22 -24.55 25.73
C LYS A 102 7.79 -24.02 25.98
N SER A 103 7.33 -23.05 25.21
CA SER A 103 5.92 -22.65 25.19
C SER A 103 5.12 -23.63 24.34
N ARG A 104 4.43 -24.57 24.98
CA ARG A 104 3.33 -25.33 24.37
C ARG A 104 2.13 -24.37 24.21
N GLY A 105 1.75 -24.07 22.96
CA GLY A 105 0.39 -23.65 22.61
C GLY A 105 0.04 -22.17 22.69
N ALA A 106 0.98 -21.24 22.56
CA ALA A 106 0.67 -19.81 22.41
C ALA A 106 0.84 -19.37 20.94
N ALA A 107 0.00 -18.43 20.49
CA ALA A 107 0.03 -17.83 19.16
C ALA A 107 1.46 -17.40 18.75
N PRO A 108 1.85 -17.53 17.47
CA PRO A 108 3.19 -17.17 17.01
C PRO A 108 3.35 -15.65 17.15
N ASN A 109 4.02 -15.24 18.22
CA ASN A 109 4.23 -13.86 18.64
C ASN A 109 5.61 -13.30 18.19
N ASP A 110 6.23 -13.86 17.15
CA ASP A 110 7.32 -13.21 16.43
C ASP A 110 6.82 -12.87 15.01
N ASP A 111 6.24 -11.70 14.84
CA ASP A 111 5.80 -11.21 13.52
C ASP A 111 6.99 -11.02 12.55
N SER A 112 8.24 -10.98 13.06
CA SER A 112 9.45 -11.04 12.23
C SER A 112 9.59 -12.33 11.44
N ASP A 113 8.99 -13.43 11.91
CA ASP A 113 9.03 -14.72 11.19
C ASP A 113 8.20 -14.69 9.90
N ARG A 114 7.27 -13.72 9.79
CA ARG A 114 6.37 -13.53 8.65
C ARG A 114 6.94 -12.61 7.58
N LEU A 115 7.99 -11.85 7.91
CA LEU A 115 8.73 -11.04 6.94
C LEU A 115 9.60 -11.96 6.08
N ILE A 116 9.12 -12.25 4.89
CA ILE A 116 9.78 -13.16 3.95
C ILE A 116 10.17 -12.35 2.72
N SER A 117 11.46 -12.01 2.66
CA SER A 117 12.10 -11.42 1.48
C SER A 117 13.03 -12.43 0.81
N TYR A 118 13.13 -12.34 -0.51
CA TYR A 118 14.01 -13.18 -1.30
C TYR A 118 14.90 -12.33 -2.19
N ASP A 119 16.20 -12.62 -2.16
CA ASP A 119 17.13 -12.13 -3.17
C ASP A 119 17.22 -13.16 -4.29
N CYS A 120 16.77 -12.76 -5.48
CA CYS A 120 16.72 -13.63 -6.64
C CYS A 120 17.11 -12.89 -7.90
N SER A 121 18.29 -13.20 -8.44
CA SER A 121 18.79 -12.61 -9.69
C SER A 121 17.83 -12.82 -10.88
N ILE A 122 16.99 -13.85 -10.82
CA ILE A 122 16.01 -14.17 -11.85
C ILE A 122 14.81 -13.20 -11.90
N PHE A 123 14.58 -12.39 -10.86
CA PHE A 123 13.44 -11.48 -10.85
C PHE A 123 13.54 -10.43 -11.96
N SER A 124 14.68 -9.74 -12.06
CA SER A 124 14.93 -8.77 -13.15
C SER A 124 14.92 -9.43 -14.53
N GLU A 125 15.43 -10.66 -14.64
CA GLU A 125 15.40 -11.42 -15.89
C GLU A 125 13.96 -11.72 -16.32
N VAL A 126 13.13 -12.23 -15.40
CA VAL A 126 11.72 -12.54 -15.69
C VAL A 126 10.95 -11.27 -16.01
N GLN A 127 11.14 -10.19 -15.23
CA GLN A 127 10.49 -8.90 -15.48
C GLN A 127 10.82 -8.37 -16.88
N ALA A 128 12.09 -8.45 -17.30
CA ALA A 128 12.50 -8.07 -18.66
C ALA A 128 11.93 -9.00 -19.74
N GLN A 129 11.97 -10.32 -19.52
CA GLN A 129 11.46 -11.33 -20.47
C GLN A 129 9.94 -11.21 -20.71
N THR A 130 9.18 -10.82 -19.69
CA THR A 130 7.73 -10.65 -19.81
C THR A 130 7.31 -9.22 -20.18
N ASN A 131 8.28 -8.30 -20.28
CA ASN A 131 8.08 -6.86 -20.43
C ASN A 131 7.09 -6.35 -19.36
N ALA A 132 7.37 -6.66 -18.10
CA ALA A 132 6.47 -6.35 -16.99
C ALA A 132 6.85 -5.06 -16.28
N ASP A 133 5.86 -4.19 -16.09
CA ASP A 133 5.99 -2.98 -15.28
C ASP A 133 6.14 -3.34 -13.80
N TYR A 134 5.42 -4.37 -13.35
CA TYR A 134 5.46 -4.89 -12.00
C TYR A 134 5.61 -6.41 -11.96
N LEU A 135 6.37 -6.90 -10.98
CA LEU A 135 6.54 -8.33 -10.73
C LEU A 135 6.21 -8.65 -9.28
N VAL A 136 5.25 -9.56 -9.08
CA VAL A 136 4.91 -10.12 -7.77
C VAL A 136 5.37 -11.57 -7.72
N PHE A 137 6.09 -11.95 -6.68
CA PHE A 137 6.55 -13.31 -6.45
C PHE A 137 5.63 -14.06 -5.48
N VAL A 138 5.14 -15.23 -5.88
CA VAL A 138 4.38 -16.17 -5.05
C VAL A 138 5.24 -17.39 -4.75
N LYS A 139 5.76 -17.45 -3.53
CA LYS A 139 6.60 -18.54 -3.04
C LYS A 139 5.76 -19.77 -2.66
N ASP A 140 6.22 -20.95 -3.05
CA ASP A 140 5.77 -22.24 -2.53
C ASP A 140 6.20 -22.41 -1.07
N ASP A 141 5.39 -21.87 -0.18
CA ASP A 141 5.51 -21.97 1.27
C ASP A 141 4.09 -21.88 1.84
N ASN A 142 3.75 -22.79 2.75
CA ASN A 142 2.42 -22.85 3.37
C ASN A 142 2.32 -21.99 4.64
N GLN A 143 3.43 -21.40 5.08
CA GLN A 143 3.44 -20.43 6.17
C GLN A 143 2.86 -19.10 5.69
N PHE A 144 2.24 -18.34 6.58
CA PHE A 144 1.76 -17.00 6.28
C PHE A 144 2.93 -16.02 6.28
N GLY A 145 3.06 -15.23 5.21
CA GLY A 145 4.06 -14.17 5.13
C GLY A 145 4.08 -13.43 3.79
N GLY A 146 4.83 -12.33 3.77
CA GLY A 146 5.01 -11.46 2.62
C GLY A 146 6.05 -10.35 2.87
N SER A 147 6.38 -9.61 1.81
CA SER A 147 7.16 -8.36 1.91
C SER A 147 7.04 -7.48 0.66
N GLY A 148 6.99 -6.16 0.83
CA GLY A 148 6.84 -5.20 -0.25
C GLY A 148 8.10 -5.10 -1.11
N GLY A 149 9.25 -4.87 -0.47
CA GLY A 149 10.59 -4.94 -1.09
C GLY A 149 10.74 -4.22 -2.44
N GLN A 150 11.77 -4.60 -3.20
CA GLN A 150 11.88 -4.25 -4.62
C GLN A 150 10.96 -5.13 -5.48
N PHE A 151 10.75 -6.38 -5.04
CA PHE A 151 9.90 -7.37 -5.68
C PHE A 151 8.90 -7.87 -4.64
N PRO A 152 7.65 -7.37 -4.67
CA PRO A 152 6.58 -7.80 -3.80
C PRO A 152 6.50 -9.32 -3.73
N THR A 153 6.51 -9.86 -2.52
CA THR A 153 6.52 -11.29 -2.27
C THR A 153 5.34 -11.68 -1.39
N MET A 154 4.67 -12.76 -1.72
CA MET A 154 3.77 -13.46 -0.81
C MET A 154 4.08 -14.96 -0.80
N THR A 155 3.72 -15.65 0.27
CA THR A 155 3.75 -17.11 0.31
C THR A 155 2.43 -17.70 -0.19
N SER A 156 2.45 -18.97 -0.56
CA SER A 156 1.24 -19.67 -1.00
C SER A 156 0.22 -19.95 0.10
N GLY A 157 0.66 -19.89 1.37
CA GLY A 157 -0.18 -19.94 2.57
C GLY A 157 -0.86 -18.62 2.92
N SER A 158 -0.41 -17.51 2.35
CA SER A 158 -1.03 -16.19 2.53
C SER A 158 -2.29 -16.03 1.66
N PRO A 159 -3.25 -15.21 2.12
CA PRO A 159 -4.38 -14.78 1.30
C PRO A 159 -3.89 -13.92 0.11
N PRO A 160 -4.63 -13.89 -1.01
CA PRO A 160 -4.22 -13.10 -2.19
C PRO A 160 -4.14 -11.60 -1.90
N GLU A 161 -4.86 -11.09 -0.89
CA GLU A 161 -4.75 -9.73 -0.38
C GLU A 161 -3.31 -9.35 -0.04
N THR A 162 -2.52 -10.27 0.51
CA THR A 162 -1.10 -10.04 0.80
C THR A 162 -0.34 -9.63 -0.45
N GLY A 163 -0.49 -10.36 -1.56
CA GLY A 163 0.22 -10.01 -2.80
C GLY A 163 -0.21 -8.65 -3.39
N ILE A 164 -1.46 -8.24 -3.18
CA ILE A 164 -1.93 -6.90 -3.61
C ILE A 164 -1.40 -5.81 -2.67
N HIS A 165 -1.44 -6.04 -1.36
CA HIS A 165 -0.89 -5.15 -0.34
C HIS A 165 0.61 -4.88 -0.59
N GLU A 166 1.40 -5.94 -0.78
CA GLU A 166 2.83 -5.80 -1.08
C GLU A 166 3.08 -5.07 -2.41
N LEU A 167 2.23 -5.29 -3.43
CA LEU A 167 2.30 -4.56 -4.69
C LEU A 167 2.04 -3.06 -4.51
N LEU A 168 1.11 -2.68 -3.64
CA LEU A 168 0.83 -1.27 -3.36
C LEU A 168 2.04 -0.58 -2.69
N HIS A 169 2.82 -1.29 -1.85
CA HIS A 169 4.07 -0.73 -1.36
C HIS A 169 5.05 -0.37 -2.48
N GLN A 170 5.17 -1.22 -3.50
CA GLN A 170 5.99 -0.92 -4.68
C GLN A 170 5.48 0.32 -5.45
N MET A 171 4.18 0.63 -5.33
CA MET A 171 3.54 1.82 -5.91
C MET A 171 3.61 3.06 -4.98
N GLY A 172 4.31 2.99 -3.85
CA GLY A 172 4.51 4.12 -2.94
C GLY A 172 3.43 4.29 -1.86
N PHE A 173 2.64 3.24 -1.58
CA PHE A 173 1.72 3.22 -0.45
C PHE A 173 2.43 2.76 0.83
N ALA A 174 2.04 3.33 1.97
CA ALA A 174 2.52 2.94 3.29
C ALA A 174 1.46 2.12 4.04
N ASP A 175 1.91 1.35 5.03
CA ASP A 175 1.03 0.68 5.97
C ASP A 175 0.19 1.68 6.77
N GLU A 176 -1.07 1.37 7.02
CA GLU A 176 -1.98 2.17 7.85
C GLU A 176 -2.20 1.60 9.26
N TYR A 177 -1.68 0.41 9.55
CA TYR A 177 -1.77 -0.21 10.87
C TYR A 177 -0.69 0.30 11.83
N SER A 178 -0.91 0.10 13.13
CA SER A 178 0.10 0.37 14.14
C SER A 178 1.20 -0.67 14.06
N TYR A 179 2.45 -0.23 13.96
CA TYR A 179 3.61 -1.09 14.26
C TYR A 179 3.52 -1.63 15.68
N TYR A 180 4.03 -2.84 15.90
CA TYR A 180 3.92 -3.55 17.17
C TYR A 180 4.80 -2.91 18.24
N THR A 181 5.98 -2.42 17.85
CA THR A 181 6.95 -1.82 18.78
C THR A 181 7.36 -0.42 18.33
N ALA A 182 7.86 0.39 19.27
CA ALA A 182 8.49 1.68 18.95
C ALA A 182 9.71 1.50 18.04
N CYS A 183 10.45 0.41 18.24
CA CYS A 183 11.62 0.05 17.43
C CYS A 183 11.29 -0.27 15.98
N GLU A 184 10.24 -1.05 15.75
CA GLU A 184 9.74 -1.33 14.40
C GLU A 184 9.28 -0.03 13.73
N ALA A 185 8.53 0.79 14.47
CA ALA A 185 8.13 2.10 14.02
C ALA A 185 9.35 2.97 13.66
N ASP A 186 10.41 2.98 14.47
CA ASP A 186 11.63 3.74 14.16
C ASP A 186 12.28 3.33 12.83
N ILE A 187 12.35 2.04 12.53
CA ILE A 187 12.96 1.56 11.28
C ILE A 187 12.18 2.05 10.06
N TYR A 188 10.86 1.92 10.11
CA TYR A 188 9.99 2.24 8.99
C TYR A 188 9.64 3.74 8.91
N CYS A 189 9.61 4.45 10.04
CA CYS A 189 9.15 5.83 10.12
C CYS A 189 10.25 6.88 10.14
N GLN A 190 11.49 6.54 10.53
CA GLN A 190 12.60 7.50 10.48
C GLN A 190 12.84 8.02 9.06
N ASN A 191 12.61 7.17 8.05
CA ASN A 191 12.71 7.57 6.64
C ASN A 191 11.56 8.51 6.20
N ALA A 192 10.37 8.37 6.78
CA ALA A 192 9.22 9.24 6.48
C ALA A 192 9.43 10.68 6.96
N GLN A 193 10.17 10.88 8.05
CA GLN A 193 10.39 12.21 8.64
C GLN A 193 11.51 13.00 7.98
N VAL A 194 12.60 12.33 7.60
CA VAL A 194 13.76 13.00 6.99
C VAL A 194 13.43 13.57 5.60
N GLN A 195 12.42 13.02 4.91
CA GLN A 195 12.07 13.44 3.55
C GLN A 195 11.06 14.60 3.44
N ASN A 196 10.36 14.96 4.51
CA ASN A 196 9.59 16.21 4.53
C ASN A 196 10.50 17.46 4.54
N ALA A 197 11.82 17.28 4.62
CA ALA A 197 12.83 18.32 4.47
C ALA A 197 13.57 18.20 3.10
N ASN A 198 12.94 18.68 2.02
CA ASN A 198 13.64 19.22 0.82
C ASN A 198 14.47 18.31 -0.12
N THR A 199 14.40 16.97 -0.11
CA THR A 199 15.22 16.17 -1.04
C THR A 199 14.40 15.26 -1.97
N ARG A 200 14.20 15.73 -3.22
CA ARG A 200 13.58 14.97 -4.33
C ARG A 200 14.45 13.86 -4.94
N ASN A 201 15.72 13.70 -4.52
CA ASN A 201 16.68 12.81 -5.17
C ASN A 201 17.37 11.91 -4.14
N GLY A 202 16.82 10.71 -3.90
CA GLY A 202 17.51 9.70 -3.10
C GLY A 202 16.61 8.51 -2.79
N PHE A 203 17.05 7.33 -3.25
CA PHE A 203 16.44 6.02 -3.09
C PHE A 203 16.16 5.72 -1.61
N SER A 204 14.97 6.10 -1.15
CA SER A 204 14.44 5.80 0.17
C SER A 204 13.24 4.90 -0.01
N PHE A 205 13.14 3.86 0.82
CA PHE A 205 12.05 2.88 0.78
C PHE A 205 10.66 3.47 1.08
N LEU A 206 10.60 4.75 1.43
CA LEU A 206 9.38 5.54 1.36
C LEU A 206 9.67 6.71 0.40
N PRO A 207 8.96 6.81 -0.75
CA PRO A 207 9.03 7.99 -1.58
C PRO A 207 8.61 9.20 -0.76
N SER A 208 9.02 10.38 -1.21
CA SER A 208 8.74 11.67 -0.58
C SER A 208 7.22 11.84 -0.40
N GLY A 209 6.70 11.45 0.76
CA GLY A 209 5.28 11.27 1.04
C GLY A 209 4.71 9.97 0.47
N SER A 210 4.28 9.05 1.33
CA SER A 210 3.43 7.93 0.92
C SER A 210 2.09 8.42 0.40
N MET A 211 1.49 7.74 -0.58
CA MET A 211 0.26 8.20 -1.23
C MET A 211 -0.99 8.16 -0.34
N ASN A 212 -0.99 7.36 0.72
CA ASN A 212 -2.15 7.13 1.61
C ASN A 212 -1.96 7.53 3.08
N VAL A 213 -0.73 7.89 3.48
CA VAL A 213 -0.43 8.36 4.83
C VAL A 213 0.25 9.72 4.75
N ALA A 214 -0.21 10.66 5.57
CA ALA A 214 0.45 11.95 5.76
C ALA A 214 1.00 12.02 7.19
N VAL A 215 2.27 12.42 7.34
CA VAL A 215 2.93 12.54 8.65
C VAL A 215 3.45 13.96 8.81
N PHE A 216 2.90 14.71 9.77
CA PHE A 216 3.35 16.06 10.05
C PHE A 216 3.02 16.49 11.49
N PRO A 217 3.71 17.51 12.04
CA PRO A 217 3.38 18.08 13.33
C PRO A 217 2.02 18.79 13.30
N ASP A 218 1.24 18.56 14.34
CA ASP A 218 0.05 19.33 14.63
C ASP A 218 0.43 20.75 15.05
N LYS A 219 -0.23 21.76 14.46
CA LYS A 219 -0.08 23.17 14.84
C LYS A 219 -1.36 23.80 15.41
N PRO A 220 -2.05 23.16 16.37
CA PRO A 220 -3.23 23.74 16.99
C PRO A 220 -2.87 24.94 17.89
N PRO A 221 -3.83 25.82 18.19
CA PRO A 221 -5.20 25.79 17.68
C PRO A 221 -5.30 26.39 16.26
N TYR A 222 -6.14 25.79 15.41
CA TYR A 222 -6.54 26.41 14.15
C TYR A 222 -7.70 27.36 14.38
N SER A 223 -7.66 28.55 13.77
CA SER A 223 -8.73 29.54 13.87
C SER A 223 -9.95 29.19 13.00
N SER A 224 -9.75 28.39 11.93
CA SER A 224 -10.83 27.91 11.05
C SER A 224 -10.39 26.71 10.20
N ASP A 225 -11.35 25.99 9.63
CA ASP A 225 -11.10 24.92 8.65
C ASP A 225 -10.35 25.43 7.42
N ALA A 226 -10.70 26.62 6.93
CA ALA A 226 -10.05 27.24 5.78
C ALA A 226 -8.56 27.51 6.05
N GLN A 227 -8.21 27.97 7.25
CA GLN A 227 -6.82 28.16 7.66
C GLN A 227 -6.07 26.82 7.70
N ALA A 228 -6.65 25.79 8.32
CA ALA A 228 -6.04 24.46 8.39
C ALA A 228 -5.82 23.87 6.98
N LYS A 229 -6.83 23.96 6.10
CA LYS A 229 -6.73 23.52 4.70
C LYS A 229 -5.62 24.24 3.95
N SER A 230 -5.55 25.57 4.07
CA SER A 230 -4.49 26.36 3.43
C SER A 230 -3.10 25.99 3.93
N MET A 231 -2.96 25.66 5.22
CA MET A 231 -1.67 25.32 5.81
C MET A 231 -1.19 23.92 5.41
N HIS A 232 -2.11 22.95 5.32
CA HIS A 232 -1.79 21.53 5.13
C HIS A 232 -2.04 20.99 3.72
N ALA A 233 -2.55 21.80 2.78
CA ALA A 233 -2.85 21.37 1.42
C ALA A 233 -1.69 20.63 0.73
N GLY A 234 -0.46 21.12 0.89
CA GLY A 234 0.73 20.49 0.32
C GLY A 234 1.29 19.30 1.12
N GLN A 235 0.73 18.99 2.29
CA GLN A 235 1.18 17.90 3.16
C GLN A 235 0.25 16.68 3.11
N ILE A 236 -0.93 16.80 2.49
CA ILE A 236 -1.95 15.76 2.40
C ILE A 236 -2.00 15.28 0.94
N PRO A 237 -1.45 14.09 0.61
CA PRO A 237 -1.38 13.59 -0.77
C PRO A 237 -2.75 13.52 -1.47
N TRP A 238 -3.80 13.19 -0.72
CA TRP A 238 -5.18 13.10 -1.22
C TRP A 238 -5.99 14.40 -1.04
N PHE A 239 -5.34 15.56 -0.80
CA PHE A 239 -6.04 16.81 -0.53
C PHE A 239 -7.07 17.17 -1.60
N GLY A 240 -6.73 16.95 -2.87
CA GLY A 240 -7.62 17.18 -4.01
C GLY A 240 -8.89 16.33 -4.01
N SER A 241 -8.91 15.22 -3.26
CA SER A 241 -10.08 14.35 -3.09
C SER A 241 -10.99 14.78 -1.92
N ILE A 242 -10.54 15.70 -1.06
CA ILE A 242 -11.34 16.22 0.05
C ILE A 242 -12.31 17.26 -0.51
N LYS A 243 -13.62 17.02 -0.37
CA LYS A 243 -14.64 17.98 -0.81
C LYS A 243 -14.46 19.30 -0.05
N ALA A 244 -14.70 20.42 -0.71
CA ALA A 244 -14.63 21.75 -0.09
C ALA A 244 -15.46 21.85 1.20
N THR A 245 -16.62 21.19 1.24
CA THR A 245 -17.56 21.13 2.38
C THR A 245 -17.17 20.13 3.47
N THR A 246 -16.19 19.25 3.26
CA THR A 246 -15.74 18.31 4.29
C THR A 246 -14.70 19.01 5.16
N PRO A 247 -14.96 19.25 6.45
CA PRO A 247 -13.97 19.83 7.34
C PRO A 247 -12.84 18.84 7.66
N ILE A 248 -11.62 19.36 7.81
CA ILE A 248 -10.44 18.64 8.30
C ILE A 248 -10.07 19.06 9.74
N VAL A 249 -10.94 19.86 10.38
CA VAL A 249 -10.84 20.23 11.79
C VAL A 249 -12.09 19.81 12.56
N SER A 250 -11.90 19.47 13.83
CA SER A 250 -12.95 19.24 14.83
C SER A 250 -12.68 20.16 16.01
N GLY A 251 -13.51 21.21 16.15
CA GLY A 251 -13.19 22.33 17.03
C GLY A 251 -11.96 23.09 16.53
N SER A 252 -10.91 23.16 17.34
CA SER A 252 -9.63 23.82 17.03
C SER A 252 -8.49 22.85 16.71
N GLN A 253 -8.78 21.56 16.57
CA GLN A 253 -7.81 20.49 16.32
C GLN A 253 -8.02 19.89 14.92
N LEU A 254 -6.96 19.33 14.33
CA LEU A 254 -7.12 18.54 13.11
C LEU A 254 -7.93 17.27 13.38
N GLY A 255 -8.69 16.85 12.38
CA GLY A 255 -9.52 15.66 12.41
C GLY A 255 -10.86 15.90 11.72
N THR A 256 -11.21 15.07 10.74
CA THR A 256 -12.53 15.11 10.11
C THR A 256 -13.58 14.53 11.07
N PRO A 257 -14.63 15.30 11.45
CA PRO A 257 -15.60 14.89 12.47
C PRO A 257 -16.63 13.88 11.96
N LYS A 258 -16.82 13.76 10.64
CA LYS A 258 -17.83 12.88 10.03
C LYS A 258 -17.16 11.64 9.45
N SER A 259 -17.63 10.46 9.84
CA SER A 259 -17.22 9.17 9.27
C SER A 259 -17.72 8.94 7.84
N GLY A 260 -17.06 8.03 7.11
CA GLY A 260 -17.49 7.59 5.76
C GLY A 260 -17.36 8.65 4.67
N VAL A 261 -16.48 9.63 4.86
CA VAL A 261 -16.11 10.63 3.84
C VAL A 261 -14.58 10.62 3.68
N VAL A 262 -14.11 11.10 2.54
CA VAL A 262 -12.67 11.38 2.35
C VAL A 262 -12.33 12.65 3.14
N GLY A 263 -11.40 12.52 4.08
CA GLY A 263 -11.03 13.57 5.01
C GLY A 263 -9.64 13.36 5.59
N LEU A 264 -9.45 13.79 6.84
CA LEU A 264 -8.20 13.68 7.58
C LEU A 264 -8.48 12.96 8.91
N PHE A 265 -8.22 11.66 8.96
CA PHE A 265 -8.49 10.83 10.14
C PHE A 265 -7.18 10.43 10.83
N PRO A 266 -7.16 10.28 12.16
CA PRO A 266 -5.96 9.83 12.87
C PRO A 266 -5.47 8.48 12.31
N GLY A 267 -4.23 8.45 11.85
CA GLY A 267 -3.55 7.23 11.43
C GLY A 267 -2.97 6.48 12.63
N GLN A 268 -2.67 5.20 12.43
CA GLN A 268 -1.93 4.40 13.41
C GLN A 268 -0.46 4.20 13.01
N THR A 269 -0.12 4.45 11.76
CA THR A 269 1.25 4.41 11.25
C THR A 269 2.13 5.35 12.04
N CYS A 270 3.33 4.91 12.44
CA CYS A 270 4.35 5.76 13.06
C CYS A 270 4.02 6.43 14.40
N VAL A 271 2.85 6.18 15.00
CA VAL A 271 2.44 6.82 16.27
C VAL A 271 3.38 6.53 17.44
N LYS A 272 4.18 5.45 17.35
CA LYS A 272 5.16 5.04 18.37
C LYS A 272 6.58 5.59 18.15
N SER A 273 6.88 6.17 16.98
CA SER A 273 8.26 6.49 16.57
C SER A 273 8.73 7.90 16.97
N THR A 274 7.84 8.87 17.18
CA THR A 274 8.31 10.24 17.44
C THR A 274 7.30 11.10 18.18
N ALA A 275 7.76 11.75 19.25
CA ALA A 275 6.99 12.75 19.97
C ALA A 275 6.76 13.99 19.08
N GLY A 276 5.51 14.47 19.04
CA GLY A 276 5.18 15.75 18.39
C GLY A 276 4.81 15.66 16.90
N VAL A 277 4.83 14.48 16.29
CA VAL A 277 4.22 14.25 14.96
C VAL A 277 2.96 13.43 15.10
N LYS A 278 2.03 13.60 14.16
CA LYS A 278 0.88 12.72 14.00
C LYS A 278 0.87 12.16 12.59
N SER A 279 0.32 10.96 12.45
CA SER A 279 -0.03 10.39 11.15
C SER A 279 -1.51 10.58 10.89
N TRP A 280 -1.83 10.72 9.62
CA TRP A 280 -3.17 10.94 9.11
C TRP A 280 -3.42 10.04 7.92
N VAL A 281 -4.67 9.63 7.74
CA VAL A 281 -5.15 8.77 6.64
C VAL A 281 -6.44 9.35 6.05
N SER A 282 -6.81 8.91 4.85
CA SER A 282 -7.93 9.50 4.11
C SER A 282 -9.31 9.13 4.61
N GLY A 283 -9.43 8.05 5.39
CA GLY A 283 -10.70 7.50 5.86
C GLY A 283 -10.55 6.73 7.18
N ASP A 284 -11.66 6.61 7.92
CA ASP A 284 -11.75 5.83 9.15
C ASP A 284 -12.06 4.34 8.92
N GLU A 285 -12.49 3.98 7.71
CA GLU A 285 -12.82 2.62 7.31
C GLU A 285 -11.59 1.70 7.23
N ASP A 286 -11.79 0.41 7.49
CA ASP A 286 -10.76 -0.62 7.30
C ASP A 286 -10.47 -0.84 5.82
N ASN A 287 -9.20 -0.90 5.45
CA ASN A 287 -8.75 -0.98 4.06
C ASN A 287 -7.56 -1.93 3.92
N LEU A 288 -7.21 -2.26 2.67
CA LEU A 288 -6.17 -3.22 2.36
C LEU A 288 -4.78 -2.83 2.93
N MET A 289 -4.47 -1.53 3.05
CA MET A 289 -3.22 -1.06 3.65
C MET A 289 -3.24 -1.08 5.18
N ARG A 290 -4.41 -1.28 5.80
CA ARG A 290 -4.57 -1.42 7.26
C ARG A 290 -4.72 -2.88 7.69
N SER A 291 -5.35 -3.70 6.86
CA SER A 291 -5.77 -5.05 7.22
C SER A 291 -5.88 -5.93 5.99
N LEU A 292 -5.19 -7.08 6.01
CA LEU A 292 -5.26 -8.11 4.96
C LEU A 292 -6.60 -8.85 4.92
N TYR A 293 -7.52 -8.56 5.84
CA TYR A 293 -8.91 -9.05 5.80
C TYR A 293 -9.83 -8.13 4.99
N SER A 294 -9.36 -6.93 4.65
CA SER A 294 -10.06 -6.00 3.77
C SER A 294 -9.52 -6.15 2.35
N ASN A 295 -10.41 -6.23 1.37
CA ASN A 295 -10.07 -6.16 -0.05
C ASN A 295 -10.39 -4.78 -0.65
N TYR A 296 -10.68 -3.79 0.20
CA TYR A 296 -11.06 -2.45 -0.19
C TYR A 296 -9.85 -1.53 -0.30
N ILE A 297 -9.70 -0.89 -1.46
CA ILE A 297 -8.75 0.19 -1.69
C ILE A 297 -9.53 1.51 -1.76
N PRO A 298 -9.29 2.49 -0.88
CA PRO A 298 -9.98 3.77 -0.87
C PRO A 298 -9.92 4.49 -2.22
N ARG A 299 -11.06 5.05 -2.63
CA ARG A 299 -11.18 5.74 -3.93
C ARG A 299 -10.11 6.84 -4.17
N PRO A 300 -9.70 7.65 -3.17
CA PRO A 300 -8.65 8.65 -3.37
C PRO A 300 -7.31 8.10 -3.86
N PHE A 301 -7.08 6.79 -3.70
CA PHE A 301 -5.83 6.13 -4.06
C PHE A 301 -5.82 5.59 -5.48
N TRP A 302 -6.99 5.50 -6.11
CA TRP A 302 -7.12 4.85 -7.41
C TRP A 302 -6.37 5.58 -8.50
N ASP A 303 -6.40 6.91 -8.51
CA ASP A 303 -5.75 7.70 -9.56
C ASP A 303 -4.22 7.54 -9.48
N ALA A 304 -3.65 7.49 -8.27
CA ALA A 304 -2.23 7.20 -8.06
C ALA A 304 -1.86 5.77 -8.51
N ILE A 305 -2.71 4.78 -8.28
CA ILE A 305 -2.49 3.40 -8.77
C ILE A 305 -2.58 3.35 -10.31
N GLY A 306 -3.53 4.07 -10.91
CA GLY A 306 -3.63 4.18 -12.37
C GLY A 306 -2.41 4.84 -12.98
N GLU A 307 -1.97 5.97 -12.43
CA GLU A 307 -0.75 6.67 -12.85
C GLU A 307 0.48 5.76 -12.75
N ALA A 308 0.62 5.02 -11.65
CA ALA A 308 1.69 4.03 -11.47
C ALA A 308 1.65 2.93 -12.55
N LEU A 309 0.46 2.55 -13.00
CA LEU A 309 0.24 1.61 -14.10
C LEU A 309 0.18 2.28 -15.47
N GLY A 310 0.57 3.55 -15.61
CA GLY A 310 0.61 4.28 -16.88
C GLY A 310 -0.76 4.47 -17.56
N GLU A 311 -1.86 4.20 -16.86
CA GLU A 311 -3.21 4.20 -17.41
C GLU A 311 -4.12 5.04 -16.51
N PRO A 312 -4.74 6.11 -17.02
CA PRO A 312 -5.72 6.82 -16.23
C PRO A 312 -6.84 5.85 -15.85
N VAL A 313 -7.15 5.74 -14.55
CA VAL A 313 -8.35 5.02 -14.14
C VAL A 313 -9.52 5.74 -14.76
N GLU A 314 -10.25 5.08 -15.68
CA GLU A 314 -11.33 5.73 -16.43
C GLU A 314 -12.16 6.61 -15.50
N ALA A 315 -12.16 7.91 -15.80
CA ALA A 315 -12.82 8.90 -14.99
C ALA A 315 -14.25 8.41 -14.75
N TYR A 316 -14.56 8.19 -13.49
CA TYR A 316 -15.85 7.67 -13.08
C TYR A 316 -16.89 8.74 -13.43
N ALA A 317 -17.57 8.60 -14.57
CA ALA A 317 -18.95 9.05 -14.64
C ALA A 317 -19.65 8.26 -13.55
N VAL A 318 -20.10 8.94 -12.49
CA VAL A 318 -20.66 8.36 -11.26
C VAL A 318 -21.75 7.33 -11.57
N ARG A 319 -21.35 6.10 -11.86
CA ARG A 319 -22.28 4.99 -11.94
C ARG A 319 -22.57 4.58 -10.51
N LYS A 320 -23.84 4.51 -10.17
CA LYS A 320 -24.34 4.15 -8.84
C LYS A 320 -24.09 2.65 -8.58
N GLU A 321 -22.84 2.25 -8.41
CA GLU A 321 -22.49 0.88 -8.05
C GLU A 321 -22.69 0.67 -6.54
N ARG A 322 -23.22 -0.49 -6.17
CA ARG A 322 -23.33 -0.90 -4.77
C ARG A 322 -21.95 -1.25 -4.27
N VAL A 323 -21.54 -0.65 -3.15
CA VAL A 323 -20.33 -1.07 -2.45
C VAL A 323 -20.69 -2.25 -1.56
N CYS A 324 -20.12 -3.42 -1.85
CA CYS A 324 -20.29 -4.62 -1.06
C CYS A 324 -19.05 -4.85 -0.20
N ARG A 325 -19.25 -5.13 1.08
CA ARG A 325 -18.18 -5.50 2.01
C ARG A 325 -18.45 -6.87 2.60
N THR A 326 -17.40 -7.67 2.75
CA THR A 326 -17.45 -8.95 3.44
C THR A 326 -17.23 -8.70 4.93
N VAL A 327 -18.17 -9.13 5.77
CA VAL A 327 -18.10 -8.95 7.23
C VAL A 327 -18.19 -10.31 7.89
N PHE A 328 -17.25 -10.62 8.79
CA PHE A 328 -17.34 -11.81 9.61
C PHE A 328 -18.53 -11.67 10.57
N ASP A 329 -19.46 -12.62 10.52
CA ASP A 329 -20.58 -12.69 11.44
C ASP A 329 -20.26 -13.73 12.54
N PRO A 330 -19.94 -13.27 13.76
CA PRO A 330 -19.52 -14.17 14.84
C PRO A 330 -20.64 -15.10 15.29
N LYS A 331 -21.91 -14.78 15.01
CA LYS A 331 -23.04 -15.63 15.42
C LYS A 331 -23.13 -16.92 14.61
N ILE A 332 -22.73 -16.86 13.34
CA ILE A 332 -22.75 -18.00 12.42
C ILE A 332 -21.34 -18.52 12.11
N GLN A 333 -20.31 -17.95 12.74
CA GLN A 333 -18.90 -18.23 12.48
C GLN A 333 -18.58 -18.26 10.98
N ASN A 334 -19.18 -17.35 10.21
CA ASN A 334 -19.07 -17.30 8.76
C ASN A 334 -19.10 -15.85 8.27
N TYR A 335 -18.68 -15.63 7.03
CA TYR A 335 -18.68 -14.30 6.42
C TYR A 335 -20.00 -14.05 5.68
N LYS A 336 -20.50 -12.81 5.79
CA LYS A 336 -21.64 -12.32 5.00
C LYS A 336 -21.23 -11.12 4.16
N ILE A 337 -21.76 -11.06 2.94
CA ILE A 337 -21.59 -9.89 2.08
C ILE A 337 -22.71 -8.90 2.40
N ILE A 338 -22.36 -7.70 2.86
CA ILE A 338 -23.27 -6.60 3.08
C ILE A 338 -23.03 -5.57 1.98
N CYS A 339 -24.02 -5.38 1.11
CA CYS A 339 -23.98 -4.32 0.10
C CYS A 339 -24.75 -3.10 0.59
N SER A 340 -24.13 -1.93 0.60
CA SER A 340 -24.87 -0.68 0.74
C SER A 340 -25.69 -0.44 -0.53
N LYS A 341 -26.90 0.13 -0.36
CA LYS A 341 -27.60 0.72 -1.50
C LYS A 341 -26.70 1.83 -2.06
N PRO A 342 -26.68 2.06 -3.39
CA PRO A 342 -25.98 3.22 -3.92
C PRO A 342 -26.58 4.43 -3.21
N SER A 343 -25.76 5.32 -2.62
CA SER A 343 -26.32 6.52 -2.00
C SER A 343 -27.10 7.23 -3.09
N GLU A 344 -28.40 7.41 -2.90
CA GLU A 344 -29.14 8.38 -3.70
C GLU A 344 -28.38 9.68 -3.54
N GLU A 345 -27.84 10.20 -4.64
CA GLU A 345 -27.34 11.57 -4.66
C GLU A 345 -28.42 12.43 -4.04
N LEU A 346 -28.06 13.19 -3.00
CA LEU A 346 -28.82 14.38 -2.68
C LEU A 346 -28.98 15.12 -4.01
N PRO A 347 -30.21 15.52 -4.40
CA PRO A 347 -30.41 16.25 -5.64
C PRO A 347 -29.40 17.40 -5.67
N PRO A 348 -28.85 17.74 -6.85
CA PRO A 348 -27.96 18.89 -6.97
C PRO A 348 -28.65 20.05 -6.27
N ALA A 349 -27.95 20.68 -5.32
CA ALA A 349 -28.47 21.84 -4.62
C ALA A 349 -29.00 22.79 -5.69
N GLU A 350 -30.29 23.11 -5.65
CA GLU A 350 -30.88 24.10 -6.54
C GLU A 350 -29.95 25.32 -6.49
N GLN A 351 -29.34 25.65 -7.63
CA GLN A 351 -28.75 26.96 -7.79
C GLN A 351 -29.91 27.93 -7.66
N GLU A 352 -30.07 28.53 -6.48
CA GLU A 352 -30.89 29.72 -6.33
C GLU A 352 -30.35 30.76 -7.31
N ASP A 353 -31.09 30.92 -8.40
CA ASP A 353 -30.91 31.92 -9.43
C ASP A 353 -31.09 33.29 -8.78
N SER A 354 -30.01 33.81 -8.22
CA SER A 354 -29.93 35.19 -7.75
C SER A 354 -29.67 36.09 -8.95
N SER A 355 -30.71 36.26 -9.76
CA SER A 355 -30.80 37.40 -10.66
C SER A 355 -31.17 38.66 -9.84
N PRO A 356 -30.55 39.82 -10.14
CA PRO A 356 -30.63 41.05 -9.34
C PRO A 356 -32.00 41.74 -9.32
#